data_AF-A0A4Y2LL37-F1
#
_entry.id   AF-A0A4Y2LL37-F1
#
_cell.length_a   1.000
_cell.length_b   1.000
_cell.length_c   1.000
_cell.angle_alpha   90.00
_cell.angle_beta   90.00
_cell.angle_gamma   90.00
#
_symmetry.space_group_name_H-M   'P 1'
#
loop_
_entity.id
_entity.type
_entity.pdbx_description
1 polymer ?
#
loop_
_entity_poly.entity_id
_entity_poly.type
_entity_poly.pdbx_seq_one_letter_code
_entity_poly.pdbx_strand_id
1 'polypeptide(L)'
;MDRISVPELTGTNYFIWSLKMQAALSLKRLDSVTTQMKPEGLSEKDASEWQQKNSDAVAYIKLSLSDEQALQFAAENNAKILWD
;
A
#
# COMPACT_ATOMS: atom_id res chain seq x y z
N MET A 1 7.57 3.39 -30.05
CA MET A 1 7.35 3.93 -28.70
C MET A 1 8.35 3.24 -27.81
N ASP A 2 9.29 3.99 -27.26
CA ASP A 2 10.20 3.43 -26.25
C ASP A 2 9.34 2.86 -25.12
N ARG A 3 9.61 1.61 -24.75
CA ARG A 3 9.00 1.01 -23.56
C ARG A 3 9.46 1.85 -22.38
N ILE A 4 8.56 2.66 -21.83
CA ILE A 4 8.77 3.33 -20.55
C ILE A 4 8.95 2.21 -19.54
N SER A 5 10.20 1.90 -19.22
CA SER A 5 10.55 0.96 -18.16
C SER A 5 10.29 1.70 -16.85
N VAL A 6 9.18 1.37 -16.20
CA VAL A 6 8.90 1.87 -14.84
C VAL A 6 10.05 1.43 -13.95
N PRO A 7 10.75 2.33 -13.24
CA PRO A 7 11.79 1.94 -12.33
C PRO A 7 11.20 1.06 -11.24
N GLU A 8 11.65 -0.18 -11.15
CA GLU A 8 11.30 -1.04 -10.02
C GLU A 8 11.88 -0.43 -8.74
N LEU A 9 11.13 -0.54 -7.64
CA LEU A 9 11.67 -0.23 -6.33
C LEU A 9 12.64 -1.36 -5.94
N THR A 10 13.88 -1.29 -6.42
CA THR A 10 14.91 -2.31 -6.17
C THR A 10 16.15 -1.72 -5.52
N GLY A 11 16.63 -2.35 -4.45
CA GLY A 11 17.85 -1.95 -3.77
C GLY A 11 17.62 -0.83 -2.74
N THR A 12 18.48 0.18 -2.72
CA THR A 12 18.49 1.21 -1.66
C THR A 12 17.29 2.17 -1.74
N ASN A 13 16.75 2.44 -2.94
CA ASN A 13 15.57 3.30 -3.10
C ASN A 13 14.33 2.68 -2.41
N TYR A 14 14.14 1.37 -2.54
CA TYR A 14 13.08 0.62 -1.90
C TYR A 14 13.23 0.59 -0.40
N PHE A 15 14.44 0.31 0.13
CA PHE A 15 14.64 0.21 1.57
C PHE A 15 14.34 1.54 2.30
N ILE A 16 14.80 2.67 1.74
CA ILE A 16 14.51 3.99 2.35
C ILE A 16 13.03 4.35 2.19
N TRP A 17 12.43 4.03 1.05
CA TRP A 17 11.00 4.25 0.84
C TRP A 17 10.16 3.41 1.81
N SER A 18 10.41 2.11 1.93
CA SER A 18 9.65 1.19 2.78
C SER A 18 9.80 1.56 4.25
N LEU A 19 11.01 1.96 4.70
CA LEU A 19 11.22 2.46 6.06
C LEU A 19 10.36 3.70 6.36
N LYS A 20 10.36 4.69 5.46
CA LYS A 20 9.57 5.92 5.62
C LYS A 20 8.07 5.62 5.60
N MET A 21 7.63 4.77 4.68
CA MET A 21 6.23 4.41 4.54
C MET A 21 5.73 3.59 5.73
N GLN A 22 6.54 2.67 6.25
CA GLN A 22 6.18 1.91 7.44
C GLN A 22 6.00 2.84 8.66
N ALA A 23 6.85 3.86 8.81
CA ALA A 23 6.71 4.87 9.86
C ALA A 23 5.43 5.71 9.68
N ALA A 24 5.12 6.14 8.45
CA ALA A 24 3.91 6.90 8.14
C ALA A 24 2.62 6.09 8.41
N LEU A 25 2.59 4.82 7.98
CA LEU A 25 1.45 3.93 8.20
C LEU A 25 1.25 3.62 9.69
N SER A 26 2.34 3.37 10.43
CA SER A 26 2.29 3.13 11.88
C SER A 26 1.77 4.35 12.64
N LEU A 27 2.21 5.56 12.26
CA LEU A 27 1.70 6.81 12.82
C LEU A 27 0.18 6.96 12.65
N LYS A 28 -0.36 6.42 11.55
CA LYS A 28 -1.79 6.43 11.22
C LYS A 28 -2.54 5.18 11.71
N ARG A 29 -1.85 4.22 12.35
CA ARG A 29 -2.39 2.93 12.80
C ARG A 29 -2.98 2.09 11.67
N LEU A 30 -2.29 2.10 10.53
CA LEU A 30 -2.64 1.40 9.29
C LEU A 30 -1.72 0.19 9.02
N ASP A 31 -0.77 -0.08 9.90
CA ASP A 31 0.20 -1.18 9.82
C ASP A 31 -0.45 -2.58 9.75
N SER A 32 -1.63 -2.75 10.34
CA SER A 32 -2.33 -4.05 10.32
C SER A 32 -2.76 -4.48 8.92
N VAL A 33 -3.13 -3.55 8.06
CA VAL A 33 -3.68 -3.86 6.72
C VAL A 33 -2.58 -4.05 5.66
N THR A 34 -1.33 -3.68 5.96
CA THR A 34 -0.17 -3.98 5.11
C THR A 34 0.60 -5.22 5.55
N THR A 35 0.29 -5.77 6.72
CA THR A 35 0.93 -6.99 7.26
C THR A 35 0.05 -8.23 7.11
N GLN A 36 -1.27 -8.06 7.06
CA GLN A 36 -2.25 -9.15 7.02
C GLN A 36 -3.33 -8.91 5.97
N MET A 37 -3.78 -9.99 5.34
CA MET A 37 -4.97 -9.98 4.49
C MET A 37 -6.23 -9.72 5.33
N LYS A 38 -7.34 -9.37 4.65
CA LYS A 38 -8.64 -9.24 5.30
C LYS A 38 -8.99 -10.51 6.07
N PRO A 39 -9.21 -10.45 7.40
CA PRO A 39 -9.65 -11.60 8.17
C PRO A 39 -11.05 -12.08 7.76
N GLU A 40 -11.26 -13.39 7.83
CA GLU A 40 -12.58 -13.99 7.66
C GLU A 40 -13.40 -13.92 8.96
N GLY A 41 -14.73 -13.93 8.86
CA GLY A 41 -15.62 -14.00 10.03
C GLY A 41 -15.70 -12.71 10.86
N LEU A 42 -15.27 -11.57 10.32
CA LEU A 42 -15.44 -10.27 10.96
C LEU A 42 -16.92 -9.90 11.10
N SER A 43 -17.25 -9.19 12.18
CA SER A 43 -18.53 -8.49 12.28
C SER A 43 -18.64 -7.43 11.16
N GLU A 44 -19.86 -7.01 10.80
CA GLU A 44 -20.04 -5.96 9.78
C GLU A 44 -19.29 -4.67 10.14
N LYS A 45 -19.29 -4.31 11.42
CA LYS A 45 -18.57 -3.14 11.94
C LYS A 45 -17.06 -3.29 11.72
N ASP A 46 -16.48 -4.39 12.16
CA ASP A 46 -15.04 -4.62 12.05
C ASP A 46 -14.61 -4.76 10.58
N ALA A 47 -15.46 -5.34 9.73
CA ALA A 47 -15.23 -5.44 8.29
C ALA A 47 -15.21 -4.05 7.62
N SER A 48 -16.10 -3.15 8.04
CA SER A 48 -16.14 -1.76 7.57
C SER A 48 -14.91 -0.97 8.04
N GLU A 49 -14.54 -1.10 9.30
CA GLU A 49 -13.32 -0.48 9.85
C GLU A 49 -12.05 -0.99 9.14
N TRP A 50 -11.97 -2.29 8.87
CA TRP A 50 -10.89 -2.87 8.08
C TRP A 50 -10.85 -2.29 6.66
N GLN A 51 -12.01 -2.20 6.00
CA GLN A 51 -12.11 -1.67 4.63
C GLN A 51 -11.64 -0.21 4.55
N GLN A 52 -12.00 0.62 5.54
CA GLN A 52 -11.56 2.00 5.61
C GLN A 52 -10.05 2.09 5.78
N LYS A 53 -9.49 1.35 6.75
CA LYS A 53 -8.03 1.31 6.98
C LYS A 53 -7.27 0.84 5.75
N ASN A 54 -7.76 -0.21 5.09
CA ASN A 54 -7.19 -0.72 3.84
C ASN A 54 -7.19 0.35 2.74
N SER A 55 -8.31 1.04 2.54
CA SER A 55 -8.42 2.11 1.54
C SER A 55 -7.48 3.28 1.84
N ASP A 56 -7.37 3.68 3.11
CA ASP A 56 -6.46 4.74 3.53
C ASP A 56 -4.99 4.34 3.30
N ALA A 57 -4.62 3.10 3.63
CA ALA A 57 -3.28 2.58 3.42
C ALA A 57 -2.92 2.51 1.92
N VAL A 58 -3.84 2.02 1.08
CA VAL A 58 -3.69 2.03 -0.39
C VAL A 58 -3.42 3.45 -0.89
N ALA A 59 -4.18 4.44 -0.41
CA ALA A 59 -3.99 5.83 -0.80
C ALA A 59 -2.62 6.36 -0.37
N TYR A 60 -2.19 6.11 0.87
CA TYR A 60 -0.87 6.51 1.35
C TYR A 60 0.26 5.90 0.54
N ILE A 61 0.17 4.61 0.21
CA ILE A 61 1.17 3.93 -0.62
C ILE A 61 1.20 4.58 -2.00
N LYS A 62 0.07 4.68 -2.70
CA LYS A 62 0.00 5.28 -4.05
C LYS A 62 0.51 6.73 -4.11
N LEU A 63 0.19 7.55 -3.10
CA LEU A 63 0.67 8.94 -3.00
C LEU A 63 2.20 9.05 -2.84
N SER A 64 2.86 7.98 -2.39
CA SER A 64 4.31 7.96 -2.18
C SER A 64 5.09 7.46 -3.40
N LEU A 65 4.40 6.92 -4.40
CA LEU A 65 4.97 6.38 -5.63
C LEU A 65 5.18 7.49 -6.67
N SER A 66 6.03 7.23 -7.68
CA SER A 66 6.06 8.08 -8.88
C SER A 66 4.78 7.88 -9.71
N ASP A 67 4.50 8.79 -10.64
CA ASP A 67 3.34 8.70 -11.52
C ASP A 67 3.30 7.38 -12.30
N GLU A 68 4.45 6.92 -12.81
CA GLU A 68 4.56 5.67 -13.57
C GLU A 68 4.29 4.44 -12.70
N GLN A 69 4.79 4.43 -11.47
CA GLN A 69 4.54 3.36 -10.50
C GLN A 69 3.08 3.36 -10.06
N ALA A 70 2.50 4.53 -9.77
CA ALA A 70 1.09 4.65 -9.41
C ALA A 70 0.16 4.13 -10.53
N LEU A 71 0.54 4.33 -11.80
CA LEU A 71 -0.21 3.81 -12.94
C LEU A 71 -0.20 2.28 -13.01
N GLN A 72 0.95 1.64 -12.74
CA GLN A 72 1.07 0.18 -12.70
C GLN A 72 0.13 -0.44 -11.66
N PHE A 73 -0.08 0.26 -10.55
CA PHE A 73 -0.87 -0.21 -9.41
C PHE A 73 -2.27 0.41 -9.34
N ALA A 74 -2.73 1.09 -10.40
CA ALA A 74 -3.96 1.88 -10.37
C ALA A 74 -5.19 1.06 -9.93
N ALA A 75 -5.32 -0.18 -10.43
CA ALA A 75 -6.44 -1.07 -10.14
C ALA A 75 -6.34 -1.81 -8.81
N GLU A 76 -5.16 -1.87 -8.20
CA GLU A 76 -4.97 -2.58 -6.95
C GLU A 76 -5.58 -1.80 -5.78
N ASN A 77 -6.36 -2.49 -4.95
CA ASN A 77 -7.16 -1.92 -3.89
C ASN A 77 -6.94 -2.59 -2.53
N ASN A 78 -5.97 -3.50 -2.44
CA ASN A 78 -5.55 -4.17 -1.23
C ASN A 78 -4.16 -3.68 -0.81
N ALA A 79 -4.07 -3.13 0.40
CA ALA A 79 -2.84 -2.56 0.92
C ALA A 79 -1.74 -3.62 1.13
N LYS A 80 -2.10 -4.85 1.49
CA LYS A 80 -1.15 -5.97 1.63
C LYS A 80 -0.53 -6.35 0.29
N ILE A 81 -1.35 -6.43 -0.77
CA ILE A 81 -0.87 -6.78 -2.12
C ILE A 81 0.03 -5.67 -2.67
N LEU A 82 -0.28 -4.40 -2.40
CA LEU A 82 0.60 -3.28 -2.80
C LEU A 82 1.92 -3.22 -2.04
N TRP A 83 1.92 -3.73 -0.81
CA TRP A 83 3.08 -3.69 0.06
C TRP A 83 4.09 -4.81 -0.23
N ASP A 84 3.60 -5.94 -0.76
CA ASP A 84 4.42 -7.09 -1.16
C ASP A 84 5.10 -6.89 -2.52
#